data_AF-A1CJ13-F1
#
_entry.id   AF-A1CJ13-F1
#
_cell.length_a   1.000
_cell.length_b   1.000
_cell.length_c   1.000
_cell.angle_alpha   90.00
_cell.angle_beta   90.00
_cell.angle_gamma   90.00
#
_symmetry.space_group_name_H-M   'P 1'
#
loop_
_entity.id
_entity.type
_entity.pdbx_description
1 polymer ?
#
loop_
_entity_poly.entity_id
_entity_poly.type
_entity_poly.pdbx_seq_one_letter_code
_entity_poly.pdbx_strand_id
1 'polypeptide(L)'
;MEEHEAHPDTQGEVDLLILDYLVCTAINAFICTQQRGEQGQAQGQSAGWLLWTANNLTPSLAQPETVSRDMTLKLKIIDLINICCRNASHGTSDIEVDSVTLECGAGSSSTRTRRGSTLNPNGGRSQYDASNKQALLCQSLCAIAPSFLSLCTVADDLIGETDWTDIAAQLMLKAAIGKHQICDGSSMNIFNEQMEQIPEFMRRSSKWKQVSDKYNEYIHPPPGISMLTHIETTLRQSHLNRLGDAIIDFLSILMKKLCPPILLQLEKGKLRGLSRKETRDLLCKAGLR
;
A
#
# COMPACT_ATOMS: atom_id res chain seq x y z
N MET A 1 20.21 -41.42 4.06
CA MET A 1 20.51 -40.05 3.59
C MET A 1 20.50 -39.22 4.85
N GLU A 2 21.68 -38.85 5.35
CA GLU A 2 21.76 -37.89 6.45
C GLU A 2 21.31 -36.55 5.90
N GLU A 3 20.24 -35.98 6.47
CA GLU A 3 19.82 -34.62 6.16
C GLU A 3 20.95 -33.68 6.61
N HIS A 4 21.73 -33.19 5.65
CA HIS A 4 22.69 -32.13 5.89
C HIS A 4 21.91 -30.83 6.06
N GLU A 5 21.43 -30.59 7.28
CA GLU A 5 20.96 -29.26 7.68
C GLU A 5 22.15 -28.30 7.64
N ALA A 6 21.93 -27.11 7.07
CA ALA A 6 22.91 -26.05 7.12
C ALA A 6 23.14 -25.64 8.59
N HIS A 7 24.35 -25.17 8.90
CA HIS A 7 24.59 -24.56 10.19
C HIS A 7 23.58 -23.41 10.40
N PRO A 8 22.95 -23.28 11.58
CA PRO A 8 21.89 -22.30 11.82
C PRO A 8 22.30 -20.85 11.50
N ASP A 9 23.55 -20.50 11.77
CA ASP A 9 24.11 -19.18 11.42
C ASP A 9 24.09 -18.93 9.90
N THR A 10 24.46 -19.94 9.11
CA THR A 10 24.45 -19.84 7.64
C THR A 10 23.02 -19.72 7.12
N GLN A 11 22.06 -20.42 7.73
CA GLN A 11 20.66 -20.34 7.34
C GLN A 11 20.11 -18.93 7.52
N GLY A 12 20.37 -18.29 8.68
CA GLY A 12 19.93 -16.92 8.93
C GLY A 12 20.49 -15.90 7.92
N GLU A 13 21.75 -16.04 7.53
CA GLU A 13 22.35 -15.20 6.49
C GLU A 13 21.71 -15.42 5.11
N VAL A 14 21.50 -16.68 4.73
CA VAL A 14 20.86 -17.03 3.45
C VAL A 14 19.42 -16.50 3.40
N ASP A 15 18.66 -16.67 4.48
CA ASP A 15 17.29 -16.17 4.60
C ASP A 15 17.24 -14.64 4.45
N LEU A 16 18.21 -13.94 5.05
CA LEU A 16 18.32 -12.49 4.90
C LEU A 16 18.61 -12.06 3.46
N LEU A 17 19.51 -12.77 2.78
CA LEU A 17 19.85 -12.52 1.37
C LEU A 17 18.67 -12.76 0.43
N ILE A 18 17.87 -13.79 0.70
CA ILE A 18 16.63 -14.08 -0.02
C ILE A 18 15.63 -12.94 0.22
N LEU A 19 15.43 -12.51 1.46
CA LEU A 19 14.53 -11.41 1.79
C LEU A 19 14.95 -10.09 1.13
N ASP A 20 16.25 -9.76 1.14
CA ASP A 20 16.78 -8.59 0.43
C ASP A 20 16.37 -8.59 -1.04
N TYR A 21 16.58 -9.71 -1.71
CA TYR A 21 16.23 -9.89 -3.11
C TYR A 21 14.72 -9.75 -3.35
N LEU A 22 13.90 -10.41 -2.53
CA LEU A 22 12.45 -10.36 -2.64
C LEU A 22 11.91 -8.95 -2.43
N VAL A 23 12.37 -8.25 -1.39
CA VAL A 23 11.96 -6.85 -1.11
C VAL A 23 12.33 -5.94 -2.26
N CYS A 24 13.57 -5.98 -2.73
CA CYS A 24 14.01 -5.10 -3.81
C CYS A 24 13.23 -5.36 -5.11
N THR A 25 12.99 -6.63 -5.42
CA THR A 25 12.24 -6.99 -6.63
C THR A 25 10.76 -6.64 -6.48
N ALA A 26 10.16 -6.84 -5.31
CA ALA A 26 8.77 -6.49 -5.01
C ALA A 26 8.53 -4.98 -5.08
N ILE A 27 9.40 -4.15 -4.48
CA ILE A 27 9.31 -2.69 -4.58
C ILE A 27 9.40 -2.25 -6.04
N ASN A 28 10.42 -2.73 -6.78
CA ASN A 28 10.58 -2.36 -8.19
C ASN A 28 9.38 -2.79 -9.05
N ALA A 29 8.85 -4.00 -8.82
CA ALA A 29 7.66 -4.47 -9.52
C ALA A 29 6.44 -3.59 -9.19
N PHE A 30 6.23 -3.28 -7.91
CA PHE A 30 5.15 -2.41 -7.46
C PHE A 30 5.21 -1.03 -8.12
N ILE A 31 6.36 -0.36 -8.07
CA ILE A 31 6.56 0.96 -8.70
C ILE A 31 6.28 0.89 -10.21
N CYS A 32 6.84 -0.10 -10.91
CA CYS A 32 6.62 -0.29 -12.34
C CYS A 32 5.14 -0.51 -12.67
N THR A 33 4.41 -1.28 -11.85
CA THR A 33 2.98 -1.55 -12.08
C THR A 33 2.13 -0.30 -11.93
N GLN A 34 2.44 0.56 -10.96
CA GLN A 34 1.70 1.80 -10.75
C GLN A 34 1.96 2.82 -11.86
N GLN A 35 3.22 2.97 -12.30
CA GLN A 35 3.57 3.89 -13.40
C GLN A 35 3.01 3.46 -14.77
N ARG A 36 2.84 2.15 -15.01
CA ARG A 36 2.29 1.64 -16.28
C ARG A 36 0.78 1.77 -16.39
N GLY A 37 0.05 1.98 -15.29
CA GLY A 37 -1.39 2.24 -15.32
C GLY A 37 -1.76 3.38 -16.27
N GLU A 38 -0.85 4.33 -16.48
CA GLU A 38 -1.05 5.50 -17.34
C GLU A 38 -0.81 5.24 -18.84
N GLN A 39 -0.13 4.15 -19.25
CA GLN A 39 0.39 4.00 -20.63
C GLN A 39 -0.07 2.76 -21.41
N GLY A 40 -0.99 1.95 -20.88
CA GLY A 40 -1.62 0.88 -21.64
C GLY A 40 -0.84 -0.45 -21.62
N GLN A 41 -1.55 -1.48 -21.15
CA GLN A 41 -1.25 -2.91 -21.08
C GLN A 41 0.03 -3.45 -21.78
N ALA A 42 1.04 -3.79 -20.98
CA ALA A 42 1.96 -4.89 -21.26
C ALA A 42 2.49 -5.55 -19.96
N GLN A 43 2.26 -6.86 -19.85
CA GLN A 43 2.84 -7.84 -18.91
C GLN A 43 2.61 -7.64 -17.39
N GLY A 44 1.37 -7.89 -16.94
CA GLY A 44 1.00 -8.02 -15.52
C GLY A 44 1.43 -9.32 -14.82
N GLN A 45 2.26 -10.17 -15.45
CA GLN A 45 2.65 -11.48 -14.89
C GLN A 45 3.78 -11.39 -13.83
N SER A 46 4.55 -10.30 -13.77
CA SER A 46 5.75 -10.26 -12.92
C SER A 46 5.46 -10.01 -11.43
N ALA A 47 4.42 -9.27 -11.07
CA ALA A 47 4.14 -8.97 -9.66
C ALA A 47 3.51 -10.16 -8.91
N GLY A 48 2.68 -10.96 -9.60
CA GLY A 48 1.93 -12.06 -9.00
C GLY A 48 2.81 -13.18 -8.45
N TRP A 49 3.87 -13.57 -9.18
CA TRP A 49 4.78 -14.62 -8.71
C TRP A 49 5.60 -14.15 -7.50
N LEU A 50 6.07 -12.90 -7.49
CA LEU A 50 6.80 -12.33 -6.35
C LEU A 50 5.94 -12.31 -5.09
N LEU A 51 4.69 -11.86 -5.23
CA LEU A 51 3.70 -11.88 -4.16
C LEU A 51 3.47 -13.29 -3.63
N TRP A 52 3.30 -14.25 -4.54
CA TRP A 52 3.10 -15.65 -4.17
C TRP A 52 4.32 -16.20 -3.44
N THR A 53 5.52 -16.00 -3.98
CA THR A 53 6.79 -16.45 -3.37
C THR A 53 6.98 -15.83 -2.00
N ALA A 54 6.76 -14.53 -1.85
CA ALA A 54 6.89 -13.86 -0.57
C ALA A 54 5.87 -14.38 0.45
N ASN A 55 4.59 -14.55 0.08
CA ASN A 55 3.58 -15.09 0.99
C ASN A 55 3.84 -16.54 1.43
N ASN A 56 4.47 -17.36 0.57
CA ASN A 56 4.78 -18.76 0.91
C ASN A 56 6.11 -18.92 1.65
N LEU A 57 7.09 -18.05 1.40
CA LEU A 57 8.40 -18.12 2.04
C LEU A 57 8.46 -17.36 3.36
N THR A 58 7.74 -16.25 3.51
CA THR A 58 7.74 -15.45 4.75
C THR A 58 7.49 -16.29 6.02
N PRO A 59 6.50 -17.22 6.07
CA PRO A 59 6.30 -18.05 7.25
C PRO A 59 7.50 -18.95 7.59
N SER A 60 8.23 -19.41 6.57
CA SER A 60 9.43 -20.26 6.73
C SER A 60 10.66 -19.45 7.13
N LEU A 61 10.75 -18.19 6.67
CA LEU A 61 11.86 -17.27 6.95
C LEU A 61 11.72 -16.59 8.32
N ALA A 62 10.51 -16.52 8.87
CA ALA A 62 10.19 -15.86 10.14
C ALA A 62 10.05 -16.86 11.30
N GLN A 63 11.11 -17.63 11.55
CA GLN A 63 11.21 -18.43 12.79
C GLN A 63 11.15 -17.46 13.99
N PRO A 64 10.17 -17.57 14.91
CA PRO A 64 9.88 -16.54 15.92
C PRO A 64 11.04 -16.18 16.84
N GLU A 65 12.01 -17.08 16.97
CA GLU A 65 13.09 -17.00 17.96
C GLU A 65 14.28 -16.15 17.49
N THR A 66 14.39 -15.80 16.20
CA THR A 66 15.61 -15.17 15.63
C THR A 66 15.37 -14.02 14.66
N VAL A 67 14.13 -13.50 14.56
CA VAL A 67 13.83 -12.43 13.59
C VAL A 67 14.58 -11.14 13.95
N SER A 68 15.60 -10.81 13.16
CA SER A 68 16.33 -9.55 13.33
C SER A 68 15.44 -8.35 12.98
N ARG A 69 15.83 -7.15 13.44
CA ARG A 69 15.12 -5.91 13.07
C ARG A 69 15.09 -5.70 11.55
N ASP A 70 16.18 -6.04 10.86
CA ASP A 70 16.28 -5.90 9.41
C ASP A 70 15.35 -6.89 8.67
N MET A 71 15.27 -8.13 9.13
CA MET A 71 14.26 -9.09 8.63
C MET A 71 12.84 -8.55 8.87
N THR A 72 12.55 -8.06 10.07
CA THR A 72 11.24 -7.49 10.41
C THR A 72 10.88 -6.35 9.46
N LEU A 73 11.81 -5.44 9.17
CA LEU A 73 11.61 -4.34 8.23
C LEU A 73 11.23 -4.86 6.85
N LYS A 74 12.02 -5.80 6.32
CA LYS A 74 11.83 -6.42 5.00
C LYS A 74 10.47 -7.11 4.89
N LEU A 75 10.08 -7.86 5.91
CA LEU A 75 8.77 -8.50 5.98
C LEU A 75 7.63 -7.47 5.99
N LYS A 76 7.76 -6.38 6.75
CA LYS A 76 6.74 -5.30 6.76
C LYS A 76 6.61 -4.60 5.41
N ILE A 77 7.71 -4.43 4.66
CA ILE A 77 7.65 -3.88 3.30
C ILE A 77 6.87 -4.82 2.38
N ILE A 78 7.17 -6.12 2.42
CA ILE A 78 6.47 -7.15 1.64
C ILE A 78 4.98 -7.16 2.00
N ASP A 79 4.63 -7.17 3.28
CA ASP A 79 3.24 -7.16 3.74
C ASP A 79 2.48 -5.95 3.21
N LEU A 80 3.07 -4.76 3.29
CA LEU A 80 2.45 -3.53 2.78
C LEU A 80 2.22 -3.62 1.26
N ILE A 81 3.23 -4.03 0.49
CA ILE A 81 3.12 -4.20 -0.98
C ILE A 81 2.04 -5.23 -1.31
N ASN A 82 2.00 -6.34 -0.58
CA ASN A 82 1.02 -7.40 -0.78
C ASN A 82 -0.40 -6.88 -0.57
N ILE A 83 -0.63 -6.11 0.49
CA ILE A 83 -1.92 -5.48 0.76
C ILE A 83 -2.27 -4.53 -0.40
N CYS A 84 -1.37 -3.63 -0.79
CA CYS A 84 -1.60 -2.70 -1.91
C CYS A 84 -1.95 -3.42 -3.23
N CYS A 85 -1.22 -4.48 -3.57
CA CYS A 85 -1.44 -5.25 -4.81
C CYS A 85 -2.76 -6.03 -4.84
N ARG A 86 -3.18 -6.63 -3.72
CA ARG A 86 -4.47 -7.34 -3.62
C ARG A 86 -5.64 -6.40 -3.93
N ASN A 87 -5.52 -5.15 -3.48
CA ASN A 87 -6.56 -4.15 -3.67
C ASN A 87 -6.65 -3.65 -5.11
N ALA A 88 -5.52 -3.56 -5.82
CA ALA A 88 -5.49 -3.21 -7.24
C ALA A 88 -6.14 -4.29 -8.14
N SER A 89 -6.05 -5.57 -7.76
CA SER A 89 -6.47 -6.70 -8.61
C SER A 89 -7.99 -6.89 -8.68
N HIS A 90 -8.73 -6.35 -7.72
CA HIS A 90 -10.19 -6.43 -7.69
C HIS A 90 -10.90 -5.28 -8.41
N GLY A 91 -10.15 -4.27 -8.84
CA GLY A 91 -10.65 -3.22 -9.71
C GLY A 91 -10.52 -3.62 -11.17
N THR A 92 -11.65 -3.91 -11.83
CA THR A 92 -11.67 -3.97 -13.29
C THR A 92 -11.29 -2.59 -13.87
N SER A 93 -10.07 -2.54 -14.40
CA SER A 93 -9.42 -1.55 -15.28
C SER A 93 -9.34 -0.07 -14.90
N ASP A 94 -10.17 0.47 -14.02
CA ASP A 94 -10.14 1.92 -13.72
C ASP A 94 -10.21 2.20 -12.21
N ILE A 95 -9.24 1.68 -11.43
CA ILE A 95 -8.91 2.33 -10.16
C ILE A 95 -7.84 3.37 -10.48
N GLU A 96 -8.27 4.49 -11.06
CA GLU A 96 -7.70 5.76 -10.65
C GLU A 96 -8.09 5.94 -9.18
N VAL A 97 -7.14 5.84 -8.27
CA VAL A 97 -7.32 6.30 -6.87
C VAL A 97 -7.67 7.81 -6.84
N ASP A 98 -7.54 8.48 -7.98
CA ASP A 98 -7.81 9.89 -8.26
C ASP A 98 -9.27 10.25 -8.57
N SER A 99 -10.13 9.31 -8.98
CA SER A 99 -11.47 9.64 -9.49
C SER A 99 -12.62 8.92 -8.78
N VAL A 100 -12.69 9.06 -7.45
CA VAL A 100 -13.98 8.96 -6.74
C VAL A 100 -14.81 10.20 -7.09
N THR A 101 -15.41 10.20 -8.29
CA THR A 101 -16.38 11.23 -8.66
C THR A 101 -17.72 10.82 -8.06
N LEU A 102 -18.10 11.47 -6.96
CA LEU A 102 -19.42 11.35 -6.35
C LEU A 102 -20.47 11.94 -7.29
N GLU A 103 -21.13 11.09 -8.06
CA GLU A 103 -22.38 11.48 -8.72
C GLU A 103 -23.50 11.53 -7.68
N CYS A 104 -23.62 12.67 -6.99
CA CYS A 104 -24.83 12.99 -6.24
C CYS A 104 -25.98 13.17 -7.24
N GLY A 105 -26.83 12.14 -7.34
CA GLY A 105 -28.11 12.22 -8.02
C GLY A 105 -29.02 13.27 -7.37
N ALA A 106 -28.86 14.52 -7.78
CA ALA A 106 -29.82 15.58 -7.47
C ALA A 106 -31.11 15.29 -8.23
N GLY A 107 -32.05 14.62 -7.56
CA GLY A 107 -33.41 14.41 -8.04
C GLY A 107 -34.11 15.76 -8.27
N SER A 108 -33.96 16.32 -9.45
CA SER A 108 -34.81 17.41 -9.92
C SER A 108 -36.11 16.81 -10.44
N SER A 109 -37.16 16.89 -9.62
CA SER A 109 -38.53 16.67 -10.05
C SER A 109 -38.89 17.72 -11.11
N SER A 110 -38.76 17.36 -12.39
CA SER A 110 -39.38 18.10 -13.48
C SER A 110 -40.48 17.25 -14.09
N THR A 111 -41.71 17.63 -13.81
CA THR A 111 -42.92 17.12 -14.45
C THR A 111 -42.90 17.46 -15.93
N ARG A 112 -42.82 16.46 -16.80
CA ARG A 112 -43.42 16.58 -18.15
C ARG A 112 -43.76 15.24 -18.78
N THR A 113 -45.06 15.09 -18.97
CA THR A 113 -45.79 14.07 -19.70
C THR A 113 -45.30 13.96 -21.15
N ARG A 114 -44.85 12.78 -21.60
CA ARG A 114 -45.11 12.33 -22.97
C ARG A 114 -45.00 10.81 -23.11
N ARG A 115 -46.14 10.20 -23.41
CA ARG A 115 -46.33 8.82 -23.89
C ARG A 115 -45.43 8.55 -25.10
N GLY A 116 -44.68 7.45 -25.03
CA GLY A 116 -43.95 6.84 -26.13
C GLY A 116 -43.44 5.48 -25.69
N SER A 117 -44.28 4.46 -25.84
CA SER A 117 -43.99 3.09 -25.44
C SER A 117 -43.00 2.42 -26.40
N THR A 118 -41.76 2.21 -25.95
CA THR A 118 -40.87 1.17 -26.47
C THR A 118 -40.31 0.41 -25.28
N LEU A 119 -40.79 -0.82 -25.11
CA LEU A 119 -40.34 -1.79 -24.12
C LEU A 119 -38.88 -2.13 -24.39
N ASN A 120 -37.97 -1.66 -23.53
CA ASN A 120 -36.58 -2.07 -23.52
C ASN A 120 -36.33 -2.87 -22.23
N PRO A 121 -36.32 -4.22 -22.28
CA PRO A 121 -36.14 -5.05 -21.10
C PRO A 121 -34.64 -5.27 -20.86
N ASN A 122 -33.91 -4.26 -20.36
CA ASN A 122 -32.52 -4.43 -19.86
C ASN A 122 -31.95 -3.17 -19.17
N GLY A 123 -32.64 -2.62 -18.16
CA GLY A 123 -32.22 -1.37 -17.49
C GLY A 123 -31.81 -1.46 -16.01
N GLY A 124 -31.86 -2.63 -15.37
CA GLY A 124 -31.83 -2.73 -13.90
C GLY A 124 -30.48 -3.00 -13.22
N ARG A 125 -29.34 -2.99 -13.93
CA ARG A 125 -28.09 -3.60 -13.42
C ARG A 125 -27.04 -2.66 -12.81
N SER A 126 -27.27 -1.35 -12.69
CA SER A 126 -26.16 -0.41 -12.47
C SER A 126 -25.86 -0.01 -11.01
N GLN A 127 -26.83 -0.02 -10.09
CA GLN A 127 -26.62 0.62 -8.76
C GLN A 127 -25.93 -0.29 -7.73
N TYR A 128 -26.14 -1.61 -7.81
CA TYR A 128 -25.55 -2.57 -6.86
C TYR A 128 -24.03 -2.74 -7.04
N ASP A 129 -23.49 -2.48 -8.24
CA ASP A 129 -22.07 -2.69 -8.53
C ASP A 129 -21.19 -1.58 -7.93
N ALA A 130 -21.64 -0.32 -7.94
CA ALA A 130 -20.90 0.82 -7.39
C ALA A 130 -20.72 0.73 -5.87
N SER A 131 -21.78 0.32 -5.14
CA SER A 131 -21.73 0.18 -3.68
C SER A 131 -20.73 -0.89 -3.23
N ASN A 132 -20.60 -1.98 -4.00
CA ASN A 132 -19.69 -3.08 -3.66
C ASN A 132 -18.22 -2.69 -3.88
N LYS A 133 -17.93 -1.95 -4.96
CA LYS A 133 -16.58 -1.42 -5.23
C LYS A 133 -16.11 -0.47 -4.13
N GLN A 134 -16.99 0.45 -3.70
CA GLN A 134 -16.66 1.37 -2.62
C GLN A 134 -16.38 0.62 -1.31
N ALA A 135 -17.21 -0.38 -0.97
CA ALA A 135 -17.00 -1.19 0.23
C ALA A 135 -15.62 -1.87 0.25
N LEU A 136 -15.18 -2.37 -0.91
CA LEU A 136 -13.88 -3.03 -1.06
C LEU A 136 -12.70 -2.06 -0.90
N LEU A 137 -12.80 -0.85 -1.49
CA LEU A 137 -11.78 0.19 -1.33
C LEU A 137 -11.63 0.63 0.13
N CYS A 138 -12.73 0.69 0.87
CA CYS A 138 -12.69 1.05 2.29
C CYS A 138 -12.01 -0.05 3.12
N GLN A 139 -12.34 -1.32 2.86
CA GLN A 139 -11.69 -2.46 3.51
C GLN A 139 -10.19 -2.49 3.22
N SER A 140 -9.82 -2.22 1.97
CA SER A 140 -8.44 -2.06 1.51
C SER A 140 -7.69 -1.01 2.33
N LEU A 141 -8.21 0.22 2.42
CA LEU A 141 -7.56 1.32 3.12
C LEU A 141 -7.45 1.06 4.63
N CYS A 142 -8.48 0.43 5.22
CA CYS A 142 -8.45 -0.02 6.62
C CYS A 142 -7.33 -1.03 6.90
N ALA A 143 -6.90 -1.80 5.89
CA ALA A 143 -5.78 -2.73 6.01
C ALA A 143 -4.41 -2.07 5.70
N ILE A 144 -4.37 -1.13 4.74
CA ILE A 144 -3.13 -0.44 4.36
C ILE A 144 -2.64 0.46 5.50
N ALA A 145 -3.52 1.27 6.12
CA ALA A 145 -3.13 2.21 7.16
C ALA A 145 -2.35 1.58 8.33
N PRO A 146 -2.85 0.52 9.01
CA PRO A 146 -2.11 -0.10 10.11
C PRO A 146 -0.83 -0.81 9.64
N SER A 147 -0.83 -1.39 8.43
CA SER A 147 0.38 -1.99 7.86
C SER A 147 1.46 -0.94 7.60
N PHE A 148 1.08 0.21 7.05
CA PHE A 148 1.98 1.34 6.81
C PHE A 148 2.55 1.92 8.11
N LEU A 149 1.70 2.12 9.14
CA LEU A 149 2.15 2.55 10.47
C LEU A 149 3.11 1.54 11.11
N SER A 150 2.82 0.25 10.97
CA SER A 150 3.69 -0.83 11.44
C SER A 150 5.05 -0.79 10.73
N LEU A 151 5.08 -0.55 9.41
CA LEU A 151 6.31 -0.38 8.66
C LEU A 151 7.11 0.85 9.13
N CYS A 152 6.46 2.01 9.28
CA CYS A 152 7.11 3.23 9.73
C CYS A 152 7.75 3.06 11.11
N THR A 153 7.11 2.30 12.00
CA THR A 153 7.66 1.99 13.33
C THR A 153 8.98 1.24 13.27
N VAL A 154 9.11 0.26 12.38
CA VAL A 154 10.34 -0.52 12.25
C VAL A 154 11.41 0.29 11.52
N ALA A 155 10.98 1.12 10.56
CA ALA A 155 11.83 1.90 9.67
C ALA A 155 12.30 3.26 10.23
N ASP A 156 11.90 3.63 11.45
CA ASP A 156 12.09 4.97 12.06
C ASP A 156 13.52 5.53 11.85
N ASP A 157 14.54 4.73 12.18
CA ASP A 157 15.96 5.10 12.05
C ASP A 157 16.41 5.36 10.59
N LEU A 158 15.73 4.76 9.60
CA LEU A 158 16.09 4.85 8.18
C LEU A 158 15.39 6.00 7.46
N ILE A 159 14.14 6.24 7.84
CA ILE A 159 13.28 7.22 7.17
C ILE A 159 13.44 8.62 7.78
N GLY A 160 13.97 8.75 9.00
CA GLY A 160 14.10 10.04 9.69
C GLY A 160 12.77 10.80 9.76
N GLU A 161 12.81 12.12 9.90
CA GLU A 161 11.61 12.98 9.90
C GLU A 161 10.96 13.15 8.50
N THR A 162 11.01 12.15 7.63
CA THR A 162 10.31 12.17 6.34
C THR A 162 8.79 12.35 6.50
N ASP A 163 8.10 12.68 5.42
CA ASP A 163 6.66 13.01 5.41
C ASP A 163 5.72 11.81 5.57
N TRP A 164 6.21 10.70 6.14
CA TRP A 164 5.39 9.51 6.41
C TRP A 164 4.19 9.84 7.31
N THR A 165 4.31 10.85 8.19
CA THR A 165 3.20 11.30 9.05
C THR A 165 2.01 11.80 8.23
N ASP A 166 2.26 12.54 7.15
CA ASP A 166 1.18 13.04 6.29
C ASP A 166 0.56 11.87 5.50
N ILE A 167 1.37 10.95 4.96
CA ILE A 167 0.89 9.72 4.29
C ILE A 167 -0.01 8.89 5.22
N ALA A 168 0.43 8.67 6.46
CA ALA A 168 -0.33 7.93 7.46
C ALA A 168 -1.67 8.61 7.78
N ALA A 169 -1.67 9.93 8.01
CA ALA A 169 -2.89 10.67 8.26
C ALA A 169 -3.86 10.64 7.07
N GLN A 170 -3.36 10.73 5.84
CA GLN A 170 -4.16 10.58 4.62
C GLN A 170 -4.80 9.19 4.52
N LEU A 171 -4.03 8.12 4.78
CA LEU A 171 -4.52 6.74 4.78
C LEU A 171 -5.64 6.56 5.81
N MET A 172 -5.44 7.05 7.03
CA MET A 172 -6.43 6.96 8.11
C MET A 172 -7.69 7.78 7.81
N LEU A 173 -7.54 9.00 7.27
CA LEU A 173 -8.67 9.84 6.87
C LEU A 173 -9.50 9.14 5.79
N LYS A 174 -8.87 8.60 4.73
CA LYS A 174 -9.60 7.87 3.68
C LYS A 174 -10.27 6.60 4.22
N ALA A 175 -9.61 5.85 5.11
CA ALA A 175 -10.19 4.67 5.75
C ALA A 175 -11.44 5.04 6.58
N ALA A 176 -11.37 6.12 7.35
CA ALA A 176 -12.49 6.62 8.16
C ALA A 176 -13.68 7.09 7.30
N ILE A 177 -13.40 7.89 6.26
CA ILE A 177 -14.41 8.34 5.29
C ILE A 177 -15.09 7.13 4.64
N GLY A 178 -14.29 6.17 4.21
CA GLY A 178 -14.78 4.97 3.57
C GLY A 178 -15.72 4.16 4.46
N LYS A 179 -15.33 3.94 5.73
CA LYS A 179 -16.16 3.21 6.70
C LYS A 179 -17.45 3.96 7.05
N HIS A 180 -17.41 5.29 7.12
CA HIS A 180 -18.61 6.11 7.33
C HIS A 180 -19.64 5.94 6.20
N GLN A 181 -19.19 5.83 4.95
CA GLN A 181 -20.08 5.65 3.80
C GLN A 181 -20.78 4.27 3.79
N ILE A 182 -20.16 3.26 4.41
CA ILE A 182 -20.73 1.91 4.48
C ILE A 182 -21.68 1.77 5.67
N CYS A 183 -21.30 2.34 6.82
CA CYS A 183 -22.02 2.17 8.07
C CYS A 183 -22.98 3.34 8.34
N ASP A 184 -24.04 3.48 7.53
CA ASP A 184 -25.29 4.25 7.73
C ASP A 184 -25.31 5.37 8.82
N GLY A 185 -24.28 6.21 8.87
CA GLY A 185 -24.14 7.33 9.81
C GLY A 185 -23.68 6.98 11.23
N SER A 186 -23.25 5.75 11.52
CA SER A 186 -22.68 5.40 12.84
C SER A 186 -21.23 5.90 12.98
N SER A 187 -21.15 7.12 13.50
CA SER A 187 -20.05 7.80 14.18
C SER A 187 -18.67 7.89 13.50
N MET A 188 -18.25 9.14 13.26
CA MET A 188 -16.86 9.57 13.00
C MET A 188 -15.85 9.15 14.10
N ASN A 189 -16.30 8.52 15.20
CA ASN A 189 -15.42 7.93 16.21
C ASN A 189 -14.38 6.97 15.62
N ILE A 190 -14.60 6.41 14.42
CA ILE A 190 -13.65 5.53 13.73
C ILE A 190 -12.29 6.22 13.53
N PHE A 191 -12.25 7.49 13.15
CA PHE A 191 -10.97 8.16 12.98
C PHE A 191 -10.25 8.33 14.31
N ASN A 192 -10.97 8.74 15.35
CA ASN A 192 -10.42 8.86 16.71
C ASN A 192 -9.95 7.50 17.24
N GLU A 193 -10.72 6.43 17.00
CA GLU A 193 -10.36 5.05 17.34
C GLU A 193 -9.10 4.60 16.59
N GLN A 194 -8.98 4.92 15.30
CA GLN A 194 -7.77 4.66 14.52
C GLN A 194 -6.57 5.47 15.05
N MET A 195 -6.81 6.73 15.45
CA MET A 195 -5.81 7.61 16.06
C MET A 195 -5.31 7.09 17.41
N GLU A 196 -6.16 6.42 18.18
CA GLU A 196 -5.78 5.75 19.42
C GLU A 196 -4.86 4.55 19.18
N GLN A 197 -4.99 3.87 18.03
CA GLN A 197 -4.14 2.72 17.66
C GLN A 197 -2.72 3.13 17.23
N ILE A 198 -2.44 4.43 17.11
CA ILE A 198 -1.13 4.93 16.74
C ILE A 198 -0.11 4.63 17.84
N PRO A 199 1.08 4.09 17.49
CA PRO A 199 2.14 3.85 18.44
C PRO A 199 2.52 5.09 19.27
N GLU A 200 2.77 4.90 20.56
CA GLU A 200 3.08 5.98 21.51
C GLU A 200 4.20 6.93 21.06
N PHE A 201 5.26 6.37 20.47
CA PHE A 201 6.40 7.19 20.03
C PHE A 201 5.99 8.16 18.90
N MET A 202 5.08 7.75 18.02
CA MET A 202 4.53 8.62 16.98
C MET A 202 3.64 9.69 17.61
N ARG A 203 2.81 9.34 18.59
CA ARG A 203 1.92 10.31 19.26
C ARG A 203 2.69 11.43 19.96
N ARG A 204 3.90 11.15 20.43
CA ARG A 204 4.80 12.15 21.04
C ARG A 204 5.48 13.06 20.02
N SER A 205 5.42 12.74 18.73
CA SER A 205 5.99 13.58 17.68
C SER A 205 5.20 14.88 17.54
N SER A 206 5.91 16.02 17.60
CA SER A 206 5.32 17.34 17.36
C SER A 206 4.77 17.47 15.93
N LYS A 207 5.46 16.85 14.95
CA LYS A 207 5.02 16.78 13.56
C LYS A 207 3.72 15.98 13.44
N TRP A 208 3.63 14.85 14.14
CA TRP A 208 2.39 14.07 14.20
C TRP A 208 1.23 14.90 14.76
N LYS A 209 1.47 15.64 15.86
CA LYS A 209 0.44 16.52 16.43
C LYS A 209 -0.05 17.55 15.43
N GLN A 210 0.85 18.25 14.74
CA GLN A 210 0.49 19.24 13.72
C GLN A 210 -0.31 18.63 12.57
N VAL A 211 0.10 17.45 12.10
CA VAL A 211 -0.63 16.72 11.07
C VAL A 211 -1.99 16.27 11.60
N SER A 212 -2.06 15.68 12.79
CA SER A 212 -3.32 15.26 13.40
C SER A 212 -4.28 16.43 13.56
N ASP A 213 -3.82 17.59 14.04
CA ASP A 213 -4.62 18.80 14.16
C ASP A 213 -5.14 19.26 12.79
N LYS A 214 -4.28 19.30 11.76
CA LYS A 214 -4.65 19.61 10.37
C LYS A 214 -5.73 18.67 9.84
N TYR A 215 -5.61 17.36 10.07
CA TYR A 215 -6.59 16.37 9.56
C TYR A 215 -7.83 16.23 10.45
N ASN A 216 -7.77 16.65 11.72
CA ASN A 216 -8.95 16.76 12.59
C ASN A 216 -9.91 17.84 12.08
N GLU A 217 -9.40 18.93 11.52
CA GLU A 217 -10.23 19.97 10.89
C GLU A 217 -11.04 19.41 9.70
N TYR A 218 -10.52 18.41 9.00
CA TYR A 218 -11.17 17.75 7.86
C TYR A 218 -12.30 16.79 8.24
N ILE A 219 -12.42 16.47 9.53
CA ILE A 219 -13.37 15.48 10.05
C ILE A 219 -14.55 16.17 10.74
N HIS A 220 -14.35 17.41 11.18
CA HIS A 220 -15.36 18.18 11.89
C HIS A 220 -15.98 19.21 10.94
N PRO A 221 -17.13 18.91 10.32
CA PRO A 221 -17.76 19.84 9.39
C PRO A 221 -18.12 21.14 10.13
N PRO A 222 -17.96 22.31 9.48
CA PRO A 222 -18.46 23.56 10.02
C PRO A 222 -19.97 23.48 10.30
N PRO A 223 -20.48 24.24 11.29
CA PRO A 223 -21.91 24.24 11.61
C PRO A 223 -22.78 24.51 10.38
N GLY A 224 -23.79 23.67 10.17
CA GLY A 224 -24.73 23.80 9.05
C GLY A 224 -24.29 23.16 7.73
N ILE A 225 -23.06 22.61 7.65
CA ILE A 225 -22.62 21.82 6.50
C ILE A 225 -22.85 20.33 6.79
N SER A 226 -23.45 19.61 5.84
CA SER A 226 -23.61 18.16 5.98
C SER A 226 -22.23 17.49 5.97
N MET A 227 -22.05 16.44 6.78
CA MET A 227 -20.80 15.68 6.83
C MET A 227 -20.38 15.18 5.44
N LEU A 228 -21.33 14.68 4.65
CA LEU A 228 -21.07 14.17 3.30
C LEU A 228 -20.56 15.28 2.37
N THR A 229 -21.20 16.46 2.39
CA THR A 229 -20.75 17.63 1.62
C THR A 229 -19.37 18.09 2.06
N HIS A 230 -19.09 18.11 3.36
CA HIS A 230 -17.78 18.48 3.88
C HIS A 230 -16.69 17.51 3.44
N ILE A 231 -16.91 16.21 3.62
CA ILE A 231 -15.98 15.15 3.17
C ILE A 231 -15.71 15.29 1.67
N GLU A 232 -16.74 15.44 0.84
CA GLU A 232 -16.55 15.56 -0.60
C GLU A 232 -15.70 16.80 -0.96
N THR A 233 -16.00 17.95 -0.33
CA THR A 233 -15.27 19.19 -0.55
C THR A 233 -13.82 19.04 -0.12
N THR A 234 -13.60 18.45 1.05
CA THR A 234 -12.28 18.20 1.63
C THR A 234 -11.46 17.22 0.79
N LEU A 235 -12.07 16.12 0.32
CA LEU A 235 -11.42 15.16 -0.57
C LEU A 235 -10.97 15.83 -1.88
N ARG A 236 -11.81 16.69 -2.45
CA ARG A 236 -11.47 17.44 -3.68
C ARG A 236 -10.35 18.47 -3.45
N GLN A 237 -10.28 19.08 -2.27
CA GLN A 237 -9.27 20.09 -1.94
C GLN A 237 -7.93 19.49 -1.50
N SER A 238 -7.96 18.30 -0.95
CA SER A 238 -6.77 17.66 -0.40
C SER A 238 -6.00 16.93 -1.49
N HIS A 239 -4.67 16.86 -1.33
CA HIS A 239 -3.79 16.06 -2.19
C HIS A 239 -3.99 14.54 -2.04
N LEU A 240 -5.13 14.11 -1.49
CA LEU A 240 -5.52 12.73 -1.25
C LEU A 240 -5.58 11.90 -2.52
N ASN A 241 -5.76 12.53 -3.68
CA ASN A 241 -5.68 11.87 -4.96
C ASN A 241 -4.28 11.25 -5.15
N ARG A 242 -3.22 11.99 -4.79
CA ARG A 242 -1.82 11.57 -4.94
C ARG A 242 -1.30 10.65 -3.84
N LEU A 243 -2.19 9.99 -3.09
CA LEU A 243 -1.78 9.09 -2.01
C LEU A 243 -0.99 7.88 -2.54
N GLY A 244 -1.37 7.37 -3.72
CA GLY A 244 -0.61 6.31 -4.40
C GLY A 244 0.82 6.75 -4.68
N ASP A 245 0.99 7.93 -5.28
CA ASP A 245 2.30 8.54 -5.56
C ASP A 245 3.12 8.70 -4.28
N ALA A 246 2.51 9.18 -3.20
CA ALA A 246 3.21 9.39 -1.94
C ALA A 246 3.72 8.06 -1.33
N ILE A 247 2.96 6.97 -1.45
CA ILE A 247 3.40 5.63 -1.02
C ILE A 247 4.54 5.13 -1.91
N ILE A 248 4.45 5.34 -3.23
CA ILE A 248 5.50 4.97 -4.19
C ILE A 248 6.80 5.72 -3.90
N ASP A 249 6.72 7.02 -3.64
CA ASP A 249 7.86 7.86 -3.28
C ASP A 249 8.47 7.41 -1.95
N PHE A 250 7.63 7.12 -0.94
CA PHE A 250 8.07 6.57 0.33
C PHE A 250 8.84 5.26 0.15
N LEU A 251 8.28 4.29 -0.59
CA LEU A 251 8.93 3.01 -0.86
C LEU A 251 10.23 3.19 -1.68
N SER A 252 10.27 4.16 -2.59
CA SER A 252 11.46 4.49 -3.37
C SER A 252 12.57 5.07 -2.50
N ILE A 253 12.22 5.94 -1.54
CA ILE A 253 13.17 6.49 -0.56
C ILE A 253 13.70 5.35 0.31
N LEU A 254 12.83 4.50 0.83
CA LEU A 254 13.21 3.36 1.65
C LEU A 254 14.15 2.42 0.89
N MET A 255 13.83 2.07 -0.36
CA MET A 255 14.69 1.23 -1.21
C MET A 255 16.08 1.83 -1.44
N LYS A 256 16.21 3.16 -1.55
CA LYS A 256 17.51 3.83 -1.69
C LYS A 256 18.36 3.77 -0.41
N LYS A 257 17.72 3.63 0.76
CA LYS A 257 18.39 3.49 2.05
C LYS A 257 18.83 2.05 2.33
N LEU A 258 18.13 1.07 1.75
CA LEU A 258 18.52 -0.33 1.81
C LEU A 258 19.75 -0.59 0.93
N CYS A 259 20.65 -1.46 1.39
CA CYS A 259 21.77 -1.91 0.56
C CYS A 259 21.24 -2.71 -0.63
N PRO A 260 21.80 -2.55 -1.85
CA PRO A 260 21.43 -3.40 -2.98
C PRO A 260 21.65 -4.88 -2.64
N PRO A 261 20.66 -5.76 -2.86
CA PRO A 261 20.79 -7.19 -2.53
C PRO A 261 21.96 -7.84 -3.25
N ILE A 262 22.71 -8.70 -2.56
CA ILE A 262 23.82 -9.45 -3.17
C ILE A 262 23.32 -10.27 -4.36
N LEU A 263 22.19 -10.96 -4.22
CA LEU A 263 21.63 -11.79 -5.30
C LEU A 263 21.32 -10.96 -6.56
N LEU A 264 20.80 -9.74 -6.40
CA LEU A 264 20.53 -8.83 -7.52
C LEU A 264 21.83 -8.32 -8.17
N GLN A 265 22.89 -8.12 -7.38
CA GLN A 265 24.21 -7.76 -7.89
C GLN A 265 24.85 -8.89 -8.70
N LEU A 266 24.68 -10.13 -8.23
CA LEU A 266 25.15 -11.34 -8.92
C LEU A 266 24.42 -11.54 -10.24
N GLU A 267 23.09 -11.37 -10.27
CA GLU A 267 22.29 -11.41 -11.50
C GLU A 267 22.77 -10.37 -12.54
N LYS A 268 23.15 -9.17 -12.07
CA LYS A 268 23.72 -8.11 -12.92
C LYS A 268 25.19 -8.35 -13.32
N GLY A 269 25.79 -9.45 -12.86
CA GLY A 269 27.16 -9.84 -13.16
C GLY A 269 28.24 -8.93 -12.55
N LYS A 270 27.91 -8.17 -11.49
CA LYS A 270 28.87 -7.30 -10.80
C LYS A 270 28.54 -7.18 -9.32
N LEU A 271 29.37 -7.80 -8.48
CA LEU A 271 29.31 -7.62 -7.03
C LEU A 271 30.04 -6.32 -6.62
N ARG A 272 29.46 -5.55 -5.71
CA ARG A 272 30.08 -4.33 -5.16
C ARG A 272 31.43 -4.67 -4.54
N GLY A 273 32.45 -3.88 -4.86
CA GLY A 273 33.83 -4.11 -4.42
C GLY A 273 34.65 -5.02 -5.33
N LEU A 274 34.02 -5.73 -6.28
CA LEU A 274 34.70 -6.56 -7.25
C LEU A 274 34.56 -6.01 -8.68
N SER A 275 35.55 -6.30 -9.52
CA SER A 275 35.43 -6.18 -10.97
C SER A 275 34.50 -7.27 -11.53
N ARG A 276 34.04 -7.09 -12.78
CA ARG A 276 33.25 -8.12 -13.47
C ARG A 276 34.00 -9.43 -13.65
N LYS A 277 35.34 -9.35 -13.85
CA LYS A 277 36.20 -10.53 -13.97
C LYS A 277 36.25 -11.27 -12.63
N GLU A 278 36.53 -10.57 -11.54
CA GLU A 278 36.57 -11.17 -10.20
C GLU A 278 35.20 -11.74 -9.78
N THR A 279 34.10 -11.05 -10.12
CA THR A 279 32.74 -11.57 -9.87
C THR A 279 32.51 -12.87 -10.64
N ARG A 280 32.93 -12.94 -11.91
CA ARG A 280 32.81 -14.17 -12.71
C ARG A 280 33.69 -15.30 -12.17
N ASP A 281 34.92 -14.99 -11.80
CA ASP A 281 35.84 -15.95 -11.21
C ASP A 281 35.28 -16.50 -9.88
N LEU A 282 34.63 -15.66 -9.07
CA LEU A 282 33.93 -16.06 -7.85
C LEU A 282 32.74 -16.97 -8.15
N LEU A 283 31.88 -16.60 -9.10
CA LEU A 283 30.73 -17.42 -9.52
C LEU A 283 31.20 -18.79 -10.04
N CYS A 284 32.23 -18.84 -10.88
CA CYS A 284 32.81 -20.10 -11.37
C CYS A 284 33.34 -20.98 -10.22
N LYS A 285 33.98 -20.39 -9.20
CA LYS A 285 34.44 -21.13 -8.01
C LYS A 285 33.28 -21.65 -7.16
N ALA A 286 32.18 -20.91 -7.10
CA ALA A 286 30.96 -21.32 -6.41
C ALA A 286 30.11 -22.33 -7.21
N GLY A 287 30.53 -22.71 -8.42
CA GLY A 287 29.77 -23.61 -9.29
C GLY A 287 28.55 -22.98 -9.96
N LEU A 288 28.41 -21.65 -9.89
CA LEU A 288 27.36 -20.88 -10.55
C LEU A 288 27.89 -20.42 -11.91
N ARG A 289 27.25 -20.85 -13.01
CA ARG A 289 27.64 -20.51 -14.39
C ARG A 289 26.66 -19.55 -15.03
#